data_AF-X0UKM3-F1
#
_entry.id   AF-X0UKM3-F1
#
_cell.length_a   1.000
_cell.length_b   1.000
_cell.length_c   1.000
_cell.angle_alpha   90.00
_cell.angle_beta   90.00
_cell.angle_gamma   90.00
#
_symmetry.space_group_name_H-M   'P 1'
#
loop_
_entity.id
_entity.type
_entity.pdbx_description
1 polymer ?
#
loop_
_entity_poly.entity_id
_entity_poly.type
_entity_poly.pdbx_seq_one_letter_code
_entity_poly.pdbx_strand_id
1 'polypeptide(L)'
;TSYAVLIDMLDRILKLLHPFMPFVTEEIWQKLPGAGESLVTAAFPAEEDAWRNKEAEKVLDQLQKLIIEIRTIKAENRIPPRKEIDLWIKAGGIAEKQIVRENLEYIQFLAGVRSIKNMAEFPWGEKFLKGIAGDLEIGIPLTEGLVDLGKEQQRLKKELLKVETETGKIQSRMDNKNFYSRAPQEVFRKTEERLHELQDKKEKLHKNLKHINSLME
;
A
#
# COMPACT_ATOMS: atom_id res chain seq x y z
N THR A 1 15.12 15.22 21.62
CA THR A 1 14.46 15.86 20.45
C THR A 1 14.48 14.87 19.29
N SER A 2 13.61 15.02 18.28
CA SER A 2 13.58 14.11 17.12
C SER A 2 14.93 14.06 16.38
N TYR A 3 15.62 15.20 16.29
CA TYR A 3 16.95 15.29 15.69
C TYR A 3 18.01 14.42 16.41
N ALA A 4 18.03 14.46 17.75
CA ALA A 4 18.97 13.64 18.53
C ALA A 4 18.69 12.13 18.37
N VAL A 5 17.41 11.74 18.33
CA VAL A 5 17.02 10.34 18.11
C VAL A 5 17.42 9.86 16.72
N LEU A 6 17.26 10.70 15.69
CA LEU A 6 17.67 10.35 14.32
C LEU A 6 19.18 10.17 14.19
N ILE A 7 19.99 11.01 14.86
CA ILE A 7 21.46 10.85 14.88
C ILE A 7 21.86 9.57 15.58
N ASP A 8 21.31 9.31 16.79
CA ASP A 8 21.65 8.11 17.57
C ASP A 8 21.25 6.83 16.82
N MET A 9 20.05 6.80 16.21
CA MET A 9 19.63 5.66 15.39
C MET A 9 20.51 5.48 14.17
N LEU A 10 20.88 6.55 13.46
CA LEU A 10 21.74 6.45 12.28
C LEU A 10 23.13 5.95 12.65
N ASP A 11 23.73 6.44 13.74
CA ASP A 11 25.01 5.93 14.29
C ASP A 11 24.93 4.42 14.54
N ARG A 12 23.90 3.95 15.23
CA ARG A 12 23.70 2.53 15.54
C ARG A 12 23.50 1.68 14.29
N ILE A 13 22.69 2.14 13.33
CA ILE A 13 22.45 1.44 12.05
C ILE A 13 23.76 1.31 11.27
N LEU A 14 24.56 2.38 11.19
CA LEU A 14 25.84 2.34 10.47
C LEU A 14 26.82 1.36 11.11
N LYS A 15 26.91 1.33 12.45
CA LYS A 15 27.73 0.34 13.19
C LYS A 15 27.31 -1.10 12.90
N LEU A 16 26.00 -1.38 12.90
CA LEU A 16 25.47 -2.72 12.58
C LEU A 16 25.74 -3.13 11.12
N LEU A 17 25.74 -2.16 10.21
CA LEU A 17 25.87 -2.39 8.78
C LEU A 17 27.32 -2.41 8.28
N HIS A 18 28.25 -1.86 9.07
CA HIS A 18 29.66 -1.71 8.72
C HIS A 18 30.36 -3.02 8.32
N PRO A 19 30.12 -4.18 8.97
CA PRO A 19 30.70 -5.46 8.55
C PRO A 19 30.35 -5.88 7.12
N PHE A 20 29.26 -5.35 6.56
CA PHE A 20 28.77 -5.68 5.21
C PHE A 20 29.11 -4.60 4.17
N MET A 21 29.11 -3.33 4.58
CA MET A 21 29.33 -2.18 3.68
C MET A 21 30.32 -1.16 4.28
N PRO A 22 31.59 -1.53 4.48
CA PRO A 22 32.52 -0.76 5.31
C PRO A 22 32.80 0.64 4.78
N PHE A 23 33.04 0.79 3.47
CA PHE A 23 33.40 2.09 2.89
C PHE A 23 32.26 3.12 2.94
N VAL A 24 31.05 2.70 2.58
CA VAL A 24 29.89 3.61 2.55
C VAL A 24 29.47 3.97 3.97
N THR A 25 29.48 3.01 4.88
CA THR A 25 29.09 3.27 6.28
C THR A 25 30.11 4.16 6.99
N GLU A 26 31.42 3.99 6.75
CA GLU A 26 32.47 4.87 7.27
C GLU A 26 32.28 6.31 6.77
N GLU A 27 32.14 6.51 5.46
CA GLU A 27 31.99 7.84 4.85
C GLU A 27 30.76 8.60 5.36
N ILE A 28 29.65 7.91 5.62
CA ILE A 28 28.44 8.51 6.20
C ILE A 28 28.66 8.79 7.70
N TRP A 29 29.23 7.84 8.44
CA TRP A 29 29.41 7.94 9.88
C TRP A 29 30.35 9.08 10.28
N GLN A 30 31.44 9.29 9.53
CA GLN A 30 32.38 10.40 9.72
C GLN A 30 31.73 11.79 9.59
N LYS A 31 30.55 11.88 8.96
CA LYS A 31 29.77 13.13 8.82
C LYS A 31 28.78 13.35 9.96
N LEU A 32 28.63 12.39 10.86
CA LEU A 32 27.76 12.53 12.03
C LEU A 32 28.43 13.41 13.10
N PRO A 33 27.64 14.23 13.82
CA PRO A 33 28.18 15.02 14.92
C PRO A 33 28.67 14.09 16.04
N GLY A 34 29.90 14.29 16.49
CA GLY A 34 30.52 13.46 17.53
C GLY A 34 31.10 12.14 17.03
N ALA A 35 31.25 11.96 15.72
CA ALA A 35 31.98 10.83 15.14
C ALA A 35 33.45 10.84 15.60
N GLY A 36 33.96 9.66 15.91
CA GLY A 36 35.36 9.43 16.28
C GLY A 36 36.27 9.23 15.06
N GLU A 37 37.47 8.70 15.28
CA GLU A 37 38.46 8.55 14.20
C GLU A 37 38.08 7.51 13.14
N SER A 38 37.50 6.37 13.53
CA SER A 38 37.06 5.34 12.60
C SER A 38 35.92 4.48 13.15
N LEU A 39 34.95 4.19 12.29
CA LEU A 39 33.83 3.28 12.58
C LEU A 39 34.32 1.85 12.84
N VAL A 40 35.41 1.42 12.20
CA VAL A 40 36.04 0.10 12.42
C VAL A 40 36.40 -0.14 13.89
N THR A 41 36.83 0.92 14.58
CA THR A 41 37.24 0.88 16.00
C THR A 41 36.13 1.27 16.98
N ALA A 42 34.95 1.64 16.46
CA ALA A 42 33.86 2.10 17.31
C ALA A 42 33.24 0.92 18.09
N ALA A 43 32.75 1.23 19.29
CA ALA A 43 32.05 0.23 20.11
C ALA A 43 30.78 -0.26 19.41
N PHE A 44 30.59 -1.57 19.39
CA PHE A 44 29.39 -2.19 18.85
C PHE A 44 28.16 -1.79 19.70
N PRO A 45 27.00 -1.49 19.08
CA PRO A 45 25.84 -1.05 19.82
C PRO A 45 25.31 -2.16 20.75
N ALA A 46 25.12 -1.80 22.02
CA ALA A 46 24.50 -2.67 23.01
C ALA A 46 22.98 -2.47 23.06
N GLU A 47 22.28 -3.52 23.48
CA GLU A 47 20.85 -3.44 23.79
C GLU A 47 20.61 -2.59 25.04
N GLU A 48 19.55 -1.80 25.02
CA GLU A 48 19.14 -0.94 26.13
C GLU A 48 17.67 -1.25 26.46
N ASP A 49 17.43 -2.08 27.48
CA ASP A 49 16.08 -2.54 27.82
C ASP A 49 15.14 -1.39 28.20
N ALA A 50 15.68 -0.29 28.74
CA ALA A 50 14.91 0.91 29.05
C ALA A 50 14.28 1.59 27.82
N TRP A 51 14.75 1.26 26.61
CA TRP A 51 14.22 1.81 25.37
C TRP A 51 13.09 0.97 24.76
N ARG A 52 12.87 -0.26 25.28
CA ARG A 52 11.76 -1.11 24.84
C ARG A 52 10.44 -0.51 25.33
N ASN A 53 9.56 -0.17 24.39
CA ASN A 53 8.27 0.44 24.70
C ASN A 53 7.16 -0.19 23.84
N LYS A 54 6.47 -1.17 24.42
CA LYS A 54 5.43 -1.95 23.72
C LYS A 54 4.21 -1.11 23.37
N GLU A 55 3.89 -0.12 24.21
CA GLU A 55 2.80 0.80 23.99
C GLU A 55 3.07 1.67 22.76
N ALA A 56 4.29 2.22 22.64
CA ALA A 56 4.71 3.01 21.47
C ALA A 56 4.74 2.16 20.19
N GLU A 57 5.21 0.92 20.26
CA GLU A 57 5.17 -0.04 19.15
C GLU A 57 3.73 -0.28 18.67
N LYS A 58 2.79 -0.49 19.60
CA LYS A 58 1.37 -0.70 19.28
C LYS A 58 0.75 0.53 18.62
N VAL A 59 1.05 1.73 19.13
CA VAL A 59 0.59 2.99 18.54
C VAL A 59 1.11 3.14 17.10
N LEU A 60 2.41 2.87 16.89
CA LEU A 60 3.03 2.97 15.57
C LEU A 60 2.46 1.95 14.59
N ASP A 61 2.24 0.71 15.02
CA ASP A 61 1.64 -0.35 14.21
C ASP A 61 0.21 0.03 13.76
N GLN A 62 -0.61 0.58 14.67
CA GLN A 62 -1.95 1.05 14.32
C GLN A 62 -1.91 2.23 13.32
N LEU A 63 -1.01 3.18 13.49
CA LEU A 63 -0.83 4.29 12.54
C LEU A 63 -0.36 3.81 11.17
N GLN A 64 0.58 2.87 11.14
CA GLN A 64 1.07 2.29 9.88
C GLN A 64 -0.06 1.57 9.15
N LYS A 65 -0.84 0.73 9.84
CA LYS A 65 -2.01 0.05 9.26
C LYS A 65 -2.99 1.05 8.66
N LEU A 66 -3.31 2.12 9.38
CA LEU A 66 -4.19 3.18 8.88
C LEU A 66 -3.64 3.88 7.63
N ILE A 67 -2.38 4.33 7.67
CA ILE A 67 -1.75 5.03 6.54
C ILE A 67 -1.63 4.12 5.32
N ILE A 68 -1.25 2.85 5.52
CA ILE A 68 -1.16 1.85 4.45
C ILE A 68 -2.53 1.64 3.83
N GLU A 69 -3.58 1.43 4.64
CA GLU A 69 -4.93 1.21 4.13
C GLU A 69 -5.43 2.39 3.29
N ILE A 70 -5.21 3.64 3.77
CA ILE A 70 -5.58 4.84 2.99
C ILE A 70 -4.82 4.87 1.65
N ARG A 71 -3.52 4.59 1.65
CA ARG A 71 -2.70 4.55 0.43
C ARG A 71 -3.14 3.43 -0.51
N THR A 72 -3.52 2.27 0.02
CA THR A 72 -4.08 1.14 -0.73
C THR A 72 -5.36 1.54 -1.44
N ILE A 73 -6.34 2.10 -0.71
CA ILE A 73 -7.61 2.57 -1.31
C ILE A 73 -7.33 3.60 -2.41
N LYS A 74 -6.41 4.55 -2.19
CA LYS A 74 -6.01 5.52 -3.22
C LYS A 74 -5.41 4.84 -4.44
N ALA A 75 -4.51 3.87 -4.26
CA ALA A 75 -3.86 3.16 -5.35
C ALA A 75 -4.86 2.33 -6.18
N GLU A 76 -5.74 1.59 -5.50
CA GLU A 76 -6.78 0.77 -6.13
C GLU A 76 -7.77 1.61 -6.96
N ASN A 77 -8.07 2.82 -6.48
CA ASN A 77 -8.99 3.75 -7.13
C ASN A 77 -8.28 4.80 -7.99
N ARG A 78 -6.98 4.61 -8.28
CA ARG A 78 -6.14 5.50 -9.10
C ARG A 78 -6.15 6.97 -8.66
N ILE A 79 -6.36 7.21 -7.38
CA ILE A 79 -6.24 8.54 -6.78
C ILE A 79 -4.75 8.85 -6.63
N PRO A 80 -4.24 9.97 -7.21
CA PRO A 80 -2.83 10.32 -7.11
C PRO A 80 -2.38 10.41 -5.64
N PRO A 81 -1.18 9.93 -5.27
CA PRO A 81 -0.71 9.95 -3.88
C PRO A 81 -0.73 11.33 -3.23
N ARG A 82 -0.40 12.38 -4.00
CA ARG A 82 -0.38 13.78 -3.55
C ARG A 82 -1.76 14.44 -3.49
N LYS A 83 -2.79 13.81 -4.07
CA LYS A 83 -4.15 14.37 -4.04
C LYS A 83 -4.71 14.20 -2.64
N GLU A 84 -5.07 15.32 -2.03
CA GLU A 84 -5.67 15.31 -0.71
C GLU A 84 -7.09 14.75 -0.75
N ILE A 85 -7.44 14.01 0.29
CA ILE A 85 -8.76 13.39 0.48
C ILE A 85 -9.35 13.77 1.83
N ASP A 86 -10.66 13.73 1.96
CA ASP A 86 -11.30 13.69 3.28
C ASP A 86 -11.37 12.24 3.75
N LEU A 87 -11.21 12.02 5.05
CA LEU A 87 -11.23 10.71 5.68
C LEU A 87 -12.27 10.66 6.78
N TRP A 88 -13.13 9.65 6.74
CA TRP A 88 -14.19 9.46 7.71
C TRP A 88 -13.94 8.13 8.44
N ILE A 89 -14.05 8.13 9.76
CA ILE A 89 -13.73 6.98 10.60
C ILE A 89 -14.95 6.63 11.43
N LYS A 90 -15.48 5.41 11.25
CA LYS A 90 -16.72 4.93 11.89
C LYS A 90 -16.44 4.11 13.15
N ALA A 91 -15.54 3.14 13.05
CA ALA A 91 -15.25 2.20 14.14
C ALA A 91 -13.92 2.54 14.82
N GLY A 92 -13.82 2.24 16.11
CA GLY A 92 -12.66 2.50 16.96
C GLY A 92 -13.08 2.75 18.40
N GLY A 93 -12.43 2.08 19.35
CA GLY A 93 -12.58 2.40 20.76
C GLY A 93 -12.04 3.79 21.08
N ILE A 94 -12.16 4.20 22.34
CA ILE A 94 -11.68 5.51 22.81
C ILE A 94 -10.17 5.65 22.56
N ALA A 95 -9.42 4.56 22.74
CA ALA A 95 -7.98 4.52 22.55
C ALA A 95 -7.58 4.77 21.08
N GLU A 96 -8.22 4.11 20.13
CA GLU A 96 -7.88 4.23 18.71
C GLU A 96 -8.21 5.63 18.19
N LYS A 97 -9.35 6.21 18.61
CA LYS A 97 -9.71 7.59 18.26
C LYS A 97 -8.73 8.61 18.85
N GLN A 98 -8.21 8.35 20.04
CA GLN A 98 -7.20 9.19 20.67
C GLN A 98 -5.88 9.13 19.89
N ILE A 99 -5.42 7.93 19.49
CA ILE A 99 -4.21 7.76 18.69
C ILE A 99 -4.28 8.52 17.37
N VAL A 100 -5.41 8.44 16.65
CA VAL A 100 -5.62 9.20 15.41
C VAL A 100 -5.55 10.70 15.67
N ARG A 101 -6.16 11.18 16.77
CA ARG A 101 -6.17 12.61 17.12
C ARG A 101 -4.77 13.11 17.47
N GLU A 102 -4.02 12.37 18.26
CA GLU A 102 -2.67 12.74 18.71
C GLU A 102 -1.64 12.76 17.57
N ASN A 103 -1.90 12.00 16.49
CA ASN A 103 -0.97 11.83 15.37
C ASN A 103 -1.53 12.38 14.05
N LEU A 104 -2.47 13.32 14.13
CA LEU A 104 -3.18 13.86 12.97
C LEU A 104 -2.23 14.39 11.89
N GLU A 105 -1.21 15.16 12.29
CA GLU A 105 -0.25 15.76 11.35
C GLU A 105 0.51 14.70 10.53
N TYR A 106 0.91 13.60 11.17
CA TYR A 106 1.57 12.49 10.49
C TYR A 106 0.64 11.79 9.51
N ILE A 107 -0.63 11.58 9.88
CA ILE A 107 -1.62 10.97 8.99
C ILE A 107 -1.88 11.88 7.79
N GLN A 108 -2.08 13.19 8.01
CA GLN A 108 -2.29 14.17 6.94
C GLN A 108 -1.10 14.18 5.96
N PHE A 109 0.13 14.25 6.48
CA PHE A 109 1.34 14.29 5.67
C PHE A 109 1.60 12.98 4.92
N LEU A 110 1.52 11.83 5.60
CA LEU A 110 1.90 10.54 5.03
C LEU A 110 0.80 9.95 4.14
N ALA A 111 -0.47 10.14 4.46
CA ALA A 111 -1.58 9.58 3.68
C ALA A 111 -2.20 10.59 2.69
N GLY A 112 -1.83 11.87 2.78
CA GLY A 112 -2.41 12.94 1.97
C GLY A 112 -3.88 13.14 2.33
N VAL A 113 -4.16 13.36 3.61
CA VAL A 113 -5.51 13.56 4.13
C VAL A 113 -5.68 15.03 4.49
N ARG A 114 -6.75 15.66 4.03
CA ARG A 114 -7.09 17.05 4.35
C ARG A 114 -7.80 17.14 5.70
N SER A 115 -8.84 16.36 5.88
CA SER A 115 -9.66 16.37 7.09
C SER A 115 -10.01 14.96 7.56
N ILE A 116 -10.12 14.79 8.88
CA ILE A 116 -10.58 13.54 9.50
C ILE A 116 -11.88 13.82 10.26
N LYS A 117 -12.94 13.09 9.95
CA LYS A 117 -14.22 13.12 10.68
C LYS A 117 -14.45 11.79 11.38
N ASN A 118 -14.67 11.85 12.69
CA ASN A 118 -15.12 10.69 13.45
C ASN A 118 -16.65 10.63 13.41
N MET A 119 -17.19 9.49 13.03
CA MET A 119 -18.62 9.26 12.88
C MET A 119 -19.03 8.05 13.73
N ALA A 120 -20.28 8.02 14.19
CA ALA A 120 -20.84 6.81 14.78
C ALA A 120 -21.19 5.78 13.69
N GLU A 121 -21.72 6.27 12.57
CA GLU A 121 -22.02 5.50 11.37
C GLU A 121 -21.77 6.34 10.11
N PHE A 122 -21.48 5.67 8.98
CA PHE A 122 -21.42 6.36 7.68
C PHE A 122 -22.85 6.76 7.28
N PRO A 123 -23.08 8.01 6.88
CA PRO A 123 -24.42 8.49 6.54
C PRO A 123 -24.99 7.72 5.36
N TRP A 124 -26.28 7.45 5.45
CA TRP A 124 -27.02 6.79 4.39
C TRP A 124 -27.20 7.75 3.21
N GLY A 125 -26.87 7.30 1.99
CA GLY A 125 -26.96 8.09 0.76
C GLY A 125 -25.65 8.72 0.29
N GLU A 126 -24.60 8.76 1.12
CA GLU A 126 -23.25 9.13 0.66
C GLU A 126 -22.46 7.89 0.21
N LYS A 127 -21.61 8.10 -0.80
CA LYS A 127 -20.80 7.05 -1.40
C LYS A 127 -19.38 7.14 -0.88
N PHE A 128 -18.85 6.02 -0.40
CA PHE A 128 -17.53 5.93 0.21
C PHE A 128 -16.70 4.84 -0.44
N LEU A 129 -15.41 5.12 -0.64
CA LEU A 129 -14.40 4.06 -0.74
C LEU A 129 -14.06 3.61 0.68
N LYS A 130 -14.45 2.40 1.04
CA LYS A 130 -14.31 1.89 2.41
C LYS A 130 -13.08 0.98 2.54
N GLY A 131 -12.53 0.93 3.75
CA GLY A 131 -11.46 0.01 4.11
C GLY A 131 -11.43 -0.26 5.62
N ILE A 132 -10.60 -1.23 6.01
CA ILE A 132 -10.47 -1.65 7.41
C ILE A 132 -8.99 -1.59 7.79
N ALA A 133 -8.67 -0.77 8.79
CA ALA A 133 -7.33 -0.63 9.34
C ALA A 133 -7.31 -1.08 10.80
N GLY A 134 -7.07 -2.37 11.03
CA GLY A 134 -7.22 -2.97 12.36
C GLY A 134 -8.68 -2.88 12.83
N ASP A 135 -8.92 -2.21 13.95
CA ASP A 135 -10.27 -2.01 14.51
C ASP A 135 -10.97 -0.74 13.98
N LEU A 136 -10.31 0.00 13.08
CA LEU A 136 -10.86 1.20 12.45
C LEU A 136 -11.51 0.88 11.10
N GLU A 137 -12.79 1.18 10.97
CA GLU A 137 -13.47 1.22 9.68
C GLU A 137 -13.36 2.63 9.11
N ILE A 138 -12.74 2.76 7.93
CA ILE A 138 -12.49 4.04 7.28
C ILE A 138 -13.29 4.17 5.97
N GLY A 139 -13.61 5.41 5.63
CA GLY A 139 -14.36 5.77 4.43
C GLY A 139 -13.83 7.05 3.82
N ILE A 140 -13.56 7.02 2.52
CA ILE A 140 -13.20 8.21 1.74
C ILE A 140 -14.45 8.61 0.94
N PRO A 141 -15.12 9.73 1.26
CA PRO A 141 -16.29 10.16 0.51
C PRO A 141 -15.89 10.46 -0.94
N LEU A 142 -16.70 9.97 -1.86
CA LEU A 142 -16.55 10.23 -3.29
C LEU A 142 -17.09 11.63 -3.59
N THR A 143 -16.28 12.65 -3.30
CA THR A 143 -16.55 14.03 -3.69
C THR A 143 -16.31 14.24 -5.18
N GLU A 144 -17.00 15.23 -5.75
CA GLU A 144 -16.91 15.57 -7.17
C GLU A 144 -15.45 15.84 -7.58
N GLY A 145 -15.01 15.22 -8.67
CA GLY A 145 -13.65 15.35 -9.18
C GLY A 145 -12.59 14.53 -8.45
N LEU A 146 -12.91 13.80 -7.38
CA LEU A 146 -11.94 12.92 -6.69
C LEU A 146 -11.57 11.72 -7.57
N VAL A 147 -12.57 11.06 -8.14
CA VAL A 147 -12.46 9.89 -9.03
C VAL A 147 -13.41 10.08 -10.22
N ASP A 148 -12.91 9.91 -11.44
CA ASP A 148 -13.76 9.86 -12.65
C ASP A 148 -14.21 8.41 -12.87
N LEU A 149 -15.27 8.01 -12.16
CA LEU A 149 -15.82 6.66 -12.19
C LEU A 149 -16.27 6.26 -13.60
N GLY A 150 -16.82 7.21 -14.38
CA GLY A 150 -17.26 6.96 -15.75
C GLY A 150 -16.09 6.62 -16.67
N LYS A 151 -15.01 7.40 -16.62
CA LYS A 151 -13.79 7.14 -17.39
C LYS A 151 -13.11 5.86 -16.93
N GLU A 152 -13.09 5.57 -15.63
CA GLU A 152 -12.50 4.34 -15.12
C GLU A 152 -13.32 3.11 -15.54
N GLN A 153 -14.65 3.19 -15.50
CA GLN A 153 -15.54 2.14 -16.00
C GLN A 153 -15.29 1.88 -17.50
N GLN A 154 -15.21 2.94 -18.32
CA GLN A 154 -14.93 2.79 -19.76
C GLN A 154 -13.55 2.18 -20.02
N ARG A 155 -12.54 2.57 -19.25
CA ARG A 155 -11.19 2.03 -19.34
C ARG A 155 -11.17 0.54 -19.00
N LEU A 156 -11.79 0.15 -17.88
CA LEU A 156 -11.90 -1.25 -17.45
C LEU A 156 -12.66 -2.09 -18.47
N LYS A 157 -13.77 -1.59 -19.02
CA LYS A 157 -14.52 -2.27 -20.10
C LYS A 157 -13.65 -2.49 -21.34
N LYS A 158 -12.86 -1.49 -21.76
CA LYS A 158 -11.93 -1.61 -22.90
C LYS A 158 -10.81 -2.60 -22.63
N GLU A 159 -10.25 -2.61 -21.42
CA GLU A 159 -9.20 -3.55 -21.04
C GLU A 159 -9.73 -4.98 -20.95
N LEU A 160 -10.90 -5.17 -20.36
CA LEU A 160 -11.58 -6.45 -20.27
C LEU A 160 -11.85 -7.02 -21.67
N LEU A 161 -12.39 -6.21 -22.59
CA LEU A 161 -12.64 -6.65 -23.97
C LEU A 161 -11.37 -7.12 -24.68
N LYS A 162 -10.22 -6.46 -24.45
CA LYS A 162 -8.93 -6.88 -25.00
C LYS A 162 -8.50 -8.23 -24.45
N VAL A 163 -8.57 -8.42 -23.12
CA VAL A 163 -8.21 -9.67 -22.45
C VAL A 163 -9.15 -10.80 -22.88
N GLU A 164 -10.44 -10.55 -23.00
CA GLU A 164 -11.43 -11.52 -23.48
C GLU A 164 -11.15 -11.95 -24.93
N THR A 165 -10.80 -11.01 -25.79
CA THR A 165 -10.43 -11.29 -27.18
C THR A 165 -9.16 -12.13 -27.27
N GLU A 166 -8.13 -11.82 -26.46
CA GLU A 166 -6.87 -12.59 -26.41
C GLU A 166 -7.12 -14.00 -25.85
N THR A 167 -7.87 -14.11 -24.75
CA THR A 167 -8.26 -15.39 -24.13
C THR A 167 -9.02 -16.26 -25.13
N GLY A 168 -10.00 -15.70 -25.85
CA GLY A 168 -10.79 -16.43 -26.85
C GLY A 168 -9.97 -16.92 -28.04
N LYS A 169 -8.94 -16.18 -28.45
CA LYS A 169 -7.99 -16.61 -29.50
C LYS A 169 -7.13 -17.78 -29.03
N ILE A 170 -6.64 -17.74 -27.80
CA ILE A 170 -5.81 -18.81 -27.23
C ILE A 170 -6.65 -20.06 -26.98
N GLN A 171 -7.85 -19.91 -26.42
CA GLN A 171 -8.77 -21.03 -26.19
C GLN A 171 -9.14 -21.71 -27.51
N SER A 172 -9.55 -20.94 -28.53
CA SER A 172 -9.82 -21.49 -29.88
C SER A 172 -8.62 -22.22 -30.49
N ARG A 173 -7.39 -21.77 -30.19
CA ARG A 173 -6.16 -22.43 -30.64
C ARG A 173 -5.93 -23.75 -29.91
N MET A 174 -6.21 -23.81 -28.61
CA MET A 174 -6.08 -25.02 -27.79
C MET A 174 -7.17 -26.06 -28.11
N ASP A 175 -8.40 -25.62 -28.39
CA ASP A 175 -9.53 -26.49 -28.75
C ASP A 175 -9.37 -27.11 -30.15
N ASN A 176 -8.47 -26.58 -30.97
CA ASN A 176 -8.17 -27.13 -32.29
C ASN A 176 -7.41 -28.46 -32.15
N LYS A 177 -8.07 -29.57 -32.49
CA LYS A 177 -7.50 -30.93 -32.44
C LYS A 177 -6.16 -31.08 -33.19
N ASN A 178 -5.91 -30.29 -34.23
CA ASN A 178 -4.64 -30.29 -34.96
C ASN A 178 -3.50 -29.61 -34.19
N PHE A 179 -3.81 -28.65 -33.31
CA PHE A 179 -2.81 -28.02 -32.44
C PHE A 179 -2.45 -28.96 -31.28
N TYR A 180 -3.45 -29.58 -30.65
CA TYR A 180 -3.25 -30.53 -29.55
C TYR A 180 -2.39 -31.74 -29.95
N SER A 181 -2.56 -32.25 -31.18
CA SER A 181 -1.86 -33.44 -31.67
C SER A 181 -0.49 -33.18 -32.29
N ARG A 182 -0.13 -31.93 -32.62
CA ARG A 182 1.11 -31.59 -33.33
C ARG A 182 1.99 -30.56 -32.62
N ALA A 183 1.50 -29.88 -31.59
CA ALA A 183 2.29 -28.90 -30.86
C ALA A 183 3.38 -29.58 -30.01
N PRO A 184 4.64 -29.10 -30.04
CA PRO A 184 5.65 -29.52 -29.08
C PRO A 184 5.18 -29.26 -27.64
N GLN A 185 5.55 -30.14 -26.72
CA GLN A 185 5.12 -30.09 -25.31
C GLN A 185 5.45 -28.74 -24.65
N GLU A 186 6.59 -28.14 -24.99
CA GLU A 186 7.00 -26.82 -24.50
C GLU A 186 6.07 -25.69 -24.97
N VAL A 187 5.61 -25.76 -26.24
CA VAL A 187 4.68 -24.77 -26.81
C VAL A 187 3.29 -24.93 -26.20
N PHE A 188 2.86 -26.16 -25.95
CA PHE A 188 1.59 -26.43 -25.25
C PHE A 188 1.63 -25.85 -23.84
N ARG A 189 2.67 -26.17 -23.04
CA ARG A 189 2.81 -25.70 -21.66
C ARG A 189 2.86 -24.17 -21.58
N LYS A 190 3.64 -23.51 -22.43
CA LYS A 190 3.68 -22.04 -22.51
C LYS A 190 2.32 -21.42 -22.88
N THR A 191 1.54 -22.10 -23.74
CA THR A 191 0.21 -21.62 -24.14
C THR A 191 -0.80 -21.78 -23.00
N GLU A 192 -0.71 -22.87 -22.24
CA GLU A 192 -1.53 -23.15 -21.06
C GLU A 192 -1.21 -22.18 -19.91
N GLU A 193 0.08 -21.98 -19.58
CA GLU A 193 0.55 -20.96 -18.63
C GLU A 193 0.00 -19.58 -19.00
N ARG A 194 0.10 -19.21 -20.29
CA ARG A 194 -0.40 -17.92 -20.77
C ARG A 194 -1.93 -17.80 -20.65
N LEU A 195 -2.66 -18.88 -20.89
CA LEU A 195 -4.12 -18.91 -20.73
C LEU A 195 -4.51 -18.68 -19.27
N HIS A 196 -3.83 -19.35 -18.34
CA HIS A 196 -4.05 -19.17 -16.90
C HIS A 196 -3.80 -17.73 -16.46
N GLU A 197 -2.68 -17.12 -16.87
CA GLU A 197 -2.36 -15.72 -16.58
C GLU A 197 -3.46 -14.76 -17.07
N LEU A 198 -4.00 -15.00 -18.27
CA LEU A 198 -5.05 -14.17 -18.85
C LEU A 198 -6.40 -14.37 -18.15
N GLN A 199 -6.71 -15.59 -17.70
CA GLN A 199 -7.90 -15.89 -16.92
C GLN A 199 -7.83 -15.20 -15.54
N ASP A 200 -6.71 -15.29 -14.84
CA ASP A 200 -6.48 -14.58 -13.58
C ASP A 200 -6.64 -13.06 -13.75
N LYS A 201 -6.07 -12.52 -14.83
CA LYS A 201 -6.20 -11.10 -15.17
C LYS A 201 -7.66 -10.73 -15.46
N LYS A 202 -8.39 -11.57 -16.20
CA LYS A 202 -9.81 -11.36 -16.52
C LYS A 202 -10.65 -11.31 -15.25
N GLU A 203 -10.44 -12.24 -14.31
CA GLU A 203 -11.17 -12.26 -13.04
C GLU A 203 -10.92 -11.00 -12.21
N LYS A 204 -9.66 -10.57 -12.10
CA LYS A 204 -9.30 -9.32 -11.40
C LYS A 204 -9.99 -8.10 -12.03
N LEU A 205 -9.98 -8.00 -13.36
CA LEU A 205 -10.66 -6.91 -14.07
C LEU A 205 -12.19 -6.93 -13.86
N HIS A 206 -12.81 -8.12 -13.83
CA HIS A 206 -14.23 -8.24 -13.52
C HIS A 206 -14.58 -7.82 -12.10
N LYS A 207 -13.78 -8.23 -11.10
CA LYS A 207 -13.97 -7.82 -9.70
C LYS A 207 -13.90 -6.30 -9.58
N ASN A 208 -12.89 -5.67 -10.20
CA ASN A 208 -12.74 -4.22 -10.18
C ASN A 208 -13.89 -3.50 -10.89
N LEU A 209 -14.35 -4.01 -12.04
CA LEU A 209 -15.48 -3.41 -12.76
C LEU A 209 -16.78 -3.51 -11.96
N LYS A 210 -17.04 -4.63 -11.29
CA LYS A 210 -18.18 -4.77 -10.37
C LYS A 210 -18.09 -3.77 -9.22
N HIS A 211 -16.91 -3.61 -8.63
CA HIS A 211 -16.68 -2.63 -7.57
C HIS A 211 -16.99 -1.20 -8.05
N ILE A 212 -16.43 -0.77 -9.19
CA ILE A 212 -16.71 0.55 -9.75
C ILE A 212 -18.20 0.75 -10.04
N ASN A 213 -18.89 -0.26 -10.58
CA ASN A 213 -20.34 -0.17 -10.81
C ASN A 213 -21.13 0.00 -9.51
N SER A 214 -20.74 -0.71 -8.44
CA SER A 214 -21.38 -0.57 -7.12
C SER A 214 -21.18 0.80 -6.49
N LEU A 215 -20.14 1.54 -6.90
CA LEU A 215 -19.92 2.93 -6.50
C LEU A 215 -20.71 3.91 -7.38
N MET A 216 -21.20 3.49 -8.56
CA MET A 216 -21.99 4.33 -9.46
C MET A 216 -23.50 4.25 -9.22
N GLU A 217 -24.00 3.11 -8.73
CA GLU A 217 -25.38 2.91 -8.23
C GLU A 217 -25.62 3.65 -6.91
#